data_AF-A0A539EFA3-F1
#
_entry.id   AF-A0A539EFA3-F1
#
_cell.length_a   1.000
_cell.length_b   1.000
_cell.length_c   1.000
_cell.angle_alpha   90.00
_cell.angle_beta   90.00
_cell.angle_gamma   90.00
#
_symmetry.space_group_name_H-M   'P 1'
#
loop_
_entity.id
_entity.type
_entity.pdbx_description
1 polymer ?
#
loop_
_entity_poly.entity_id
_entity_poly.type
_entity_poly.pdbx_seq_one_letter_code
_entity_poly.pdbx_strand_id
1 'polypeptide(L)'
;ANTRSPSFYPCVCALAAWALWHQRPRSSRAAAFPALILLAGALGYAGYRALAAFQPAVEQKAIDIAYGLSAGRKDVFHSRTALGSIGELKGSGRIALRVKNPAGGRPPSLLRNAVYDVYKGRDWLGASGFVELDGRPAAGTWELGTPAPDAATLLMDLSLPGGEGPLALPAGTARIEGLPAESLKRSRLGTVVVEGGPKNAELVLRHGSGPSGGAPPSSADLAVPAPLREALGAAAARLGLRAEKPREAMAALEGYFDSSFAYTLELKPAPRGVDPLVDFLERTKAGHCQYFATATTLLLRSAGIPARYVTGFAVLEFSRLERAWLVRQRHAHAWTQVFVDGAWADLDTTPASWADAEAAQAPPWQPAVDMAS
;
A
#
# COMPACT_ATOMS: atom_id res chain seq x y z
N ALA A 1 -2.97 25.46 1.41
CA ALA A 1 -3.13 26.73 2.14
C ALA A 1 -3.03 26.42 3.62
N ASN A 2 -2.14 27.11 4.30
CA ASN A 2 -1.62 26.77 5.62
C ASN A 2 -2.63 27.18 6.72
N THR A 3 -3.28 26.23 7.41
CA THR A 3 -4.14 26.53 8.56
C THR A 3 -3.92 25.51 9.68
N ARG A 4 -2.86 25.70 10.45
CA ARG A 4 -2.65 25.06 11.76
C ARG A 4 -2.46 26.07 12.90
N SER A 5 -2.78 27.36 12.72
CA SER A 5 -2.79 28.28 13.85
C SER A 5 -4.16 28.25 14.54
N PRO A 6 -4.22 27.97 15.86
CA PRO A 6 -5.49 28.00 16.61
C PRO A 6 -6.17 29.38 16.62
N SER A 7 -5.45 30.42 16.20
CA SER A 7 -5.91 31.81 16.10
C SER A 7 -6.71 32.12 14.83
N PHE A 8 -6.63 31.32 13.76
CA PHE A 8 -7.24 31.68 12.48
C PHE A 8 -8.77 31.71 12.54
N TYR A 9 -9.38 30.66 13.10
CA TYR A 9 -10.83 30.53 13.22
C TYR A 9 -11.48 31.65 14.07
N PRO A 10 -10.98 31.96 15.29
CA PRO A 10 -11.54 33.06 16.07
C PRO A 10 -11.37 34.42 15.38
N CYS A 11 -10.28 34.65 14.64
CA CYS A 11 -10.11 35.89 13.86
C CYS A 11 -11.14 36.03 12.73
N VAL A 12 -11.44 34.95 12.00
CA VAL A 12 -12.48 34.96 10.95
C VAL A 12 -13.87 35.17 11.55
N CYS A 13 -14.17 34.52 12.68
CA CYS A 13 -15.42 34.75 13.41
C CYS A 13 -15.55 36.20 13.90
N ALA A 14 -14.47 36.80 14.39
CA ALA A 14 -14.45 38.20 14.83
C ALA A 14 -14.68 39.17 13.65
N LEU A 15 -14.06 38.93 12.49
CA LEU A 15 -14.25 39.73 11.29
C LEU A 15 -15.68 39.61 10.75
N ALA A 16 -16.24 38.40 10.71
CA ALA A 16 -17.63 38.18 10.33
C ALA A 16 -18.61 38.85 11.31
N ALA A 17 -18.32 38.77 12.61
CA ALA A 17 -19.11 39.43 13.65
C ALA A 17 -19.12 40.95 13.47
N TRP A 18 -17.94 41.53 13.19
CA TRP A 18 -17.79 42.96 12.93
C TRP A 18 -18.55 43.40 11.67
N ALA A 19 -18.40 42.68 10.56
CA ALA A 19 -19.10 43.00 9.31
C ALA A 19 -20.63 42.91 9.45
N LEU A 20 -21.13 41.89 10.15
CA LEU A 20 -22.56 41.69 10.37
C LEU A 20 -23.14 42.66 11.40
N TRP A 21 -22.33 43.16 12.34
CA TRP A 21 -22.77 44.16 13.33
C TRP A 21 -23.31 45.42 12.69
N HIS A 22 -22.70 45.87 11.59
CA HIS A 22 -23.13 47.06 10.85
C HIS A 22 -24.43 46.84 10.05
N GLN A 23 -24.84 45.59 9.81
CA GLN A 23 -26.07 45.23 9.11
C GLN A 23 -27.22 44.87 10.06
N ARG A 24 -27.02 45.06 11.37
CA ARG A 24 -27.96 44.64 12.40
C ARG A 24 -29.27 45.46 12.35
N PRO A 25 -30.45 44.82 12.35
CA PRO A 25 -31.73 45.51 12.49
C PRO A 25 -31.83 46.21 13.86
N ARG A 26 -32.15 47.50 13.85
CA ARG A 26 -32.29 48.34 15.06
C ARG A 26 -33.39 47.87 16.03
N SER A 27 -34.30 47.00 15.57
CA SER A 27 -35.41 46.43 16.35
C SER A 27 -35.03 45.21 17.22
N SER A 28 -33.81 44.67 17.10
CA SER A 28 -33.39 43.52 17.89
C SER A 28 -32.91 43.94 19.30
N ARG A 29 -33.07 43.07 20.30
CA ARG A 29 -32.50 43.30 21.65
C ARG A 29 -30.97 43.27 21.57
N ALA A 30 -30.30 44.24 22.21
CA ALA A 30 -28.84 44.46 22.09
C ALA A 30 -27.99 43.20 22.33
N ALA A 31 -28.43 42.32 23.24
CA ALA A 31 -27.71 41.09 23.59
C ALA A 31 -28.02 39.88 22.69
N ALA A 32 -29.11 39.88 21.90
CA ALA A 32 -29.52 38.72 21.11
C ALA A 32 -28.59 38.47 19.91
N PHE A 33 -28.07 39.54 19.32
CA PHE A 33 -27.19 39.46 18.16
C PHE A 33 -25.80 38.86 18.45
N PRO A 34 -25.04 39.31 19.48
CA PRO A 34 -23.78 38.67 19.83
C PRO A 34 -23.95 37.22 20.29
N ALA A 35 -25.06 36.89 20.96
CA ALA A 35 -25.37 35.52 21.36
C ALA A 35 -25.56 34.59 20.15
N LEU A 36 -26.26 35.05 19.11
CA LEU A 36 -26.46 34.29 17.87
C LEU A 36 -25.15 34.09 17.10
N ILE A 37 -24.29 35.09 17.06
CA ILE A 37 -22.96 34.98 16.42
C ILE A 37 -22.08 33.97 17.17
N LEU A 38 -22.05 34.03 18.51
CA LEU A 38 -21.30 33.08 19.32
C LEU A 38 -21.82 31.64 19.12
N LEU A 39 -23.15 31.47 19.07
CA LEU A 39 -23.77 30.18 18.80
C LEU A 39 -23.42 29.65 17.39
N ALA A 40 -23.50 30.50 16.37
CA ALA A 40 -23.14 30.14 15.00
C ALA A 40 -21.64 29.79 14.88
N GLY A 41 -20.76 30.54 15.54
CA GLY A 41 -19.33 30.24 15.61
C GLY A 41 -19.03 28.94 16.34
N ALA A 42 -19.72 28.66 17.46
CA ALA A 42 -19.57 27.42 18.21
C ALA A 42 -20.08 26.20 17.41
N LEU A 43 -21.23 26.31 16.75
CA LEU A 43 -21.76 25.26 15.87
C LEU A 43 -20.87 25.04 14.65
N GLY A 44 -20.34 26.11 14.06
CA GLY A 44 -19.37 26.03 12.97
C GLY A 44 -18.07 25.35 13.39
N TYR A 45 -17.57 25.66 14.60
CA TYR A 45 -16.36 25.03 15.15
C TYR A 45 -16.59 23.56 15.48
N ALA A 46 -17.75 23.23 16.07
CA ALA A 46 -18.15 21.86 16.33
C ALA A 46 -18.30 21.06 15.02
N GLY A 47 -18.90 21.65 13.99
CA GLY A 47 -19.00 21.06 12.65
C GLY A 47 -17.62 20.85 12.00
N TYR A 48 -16.73 21.83 12.09
CA TYR A 48 -15.34 21.71 11.62
C TYR A 48 -14.59 20.59 12.36
N ARG A 49 -14.71 20.53 13.70
CA ARG A 49 -14.11 19.48 14.53
C ARG A 49 -14.68 18.10 14.21
N ALA A 50 -15.99 18.00 13.98
CA ALA A 50 -16.64 16.76 13.57
C ALA A 50 -16.16 16.30 12.18
N LEU A 51 -16.05 17.22 11.22
CA LEU A 51 -15.54 16.91 9.88
C LEU A 51 -14.07 16.51 9.91
N ALA A 52 -13.25 17.20 10.71
CA ALA A 52 -11.84 16.88 10.92
C ALA A 52 -11.65 15.55 11.70
N ALA A 53 -12.58 15.17 12.56
CA ALA A 53 -12.59 13.86 13.23
C ALA A 53 -13.12 12.73 12.33
N PHE A 54 -13.96 13.08 11.35
CA PHE A 54 -14.51 12.13 10.37
C PHE A 54 -13.53 11.84 9.22
N GLN A 55 -12.66 12.80 8.89
CA GLN A 55 -11.66 12.66 7.83
C GLN A 55 -10.72 11.45 8.03
N PRO A 56 -10.14 11.20 9.23
CA PRO A 56 -9.41 9.96 9.55
C PRO A 56 -10.18 8.68 9.24
N ALA A 57 -11.45 8.59 9.64
CA ALA A 57 -12.26 7.39 9.42
C ALA A 57 -12.55 7.12 7.93
N VAL A 58 -12.65 8.17 7.12
CA VAL A 58 -12.79 8.07 5.66
C VAL A 58 -11.46 7.71 5.00
N GLU A 59 -10.36 8.29 5.45
CA GLU A 59 -9.00 8.01 4.95
C GLU A 59 -8.57 6.57 5.27
N GLN A 60 -8.78 6.09 6.51
CA GLN A 60 -8.54 4.71 6.90
C GLN A 60 -9.33 3.73 6.05
N LYS A 61 -10.61 4.01 5.75
CA LYS A 61 -11.44 3.16 4.89
C LYS A 61 -10.97 3.17 3.43
N ALA A 62 -10.54 4.32 2.92
CA ALA A 62 -9.96 4.43 1.58
C ALA A 62 -8.63 3.69 1.46
N ILE A 63 -7.81 3.71 2.51
CA ILE A 63 -6.55 2.99 2.65
C ILE A 63 -6.80 1.47 2.75
N ASP A 64 -7.78 1.06 3.55
CA ASP A 64 -8.16 -0.35 3.64
C ASP A 64 -8.72 -0.85 2.30
N ILE A 65 -9.35 0.00 1.47
CA ILE A 65 -9.70 -0.34 0.08
C ILE A 65 -8.45 -0.40 -0.81
N ALA A 66 -7.53 0.57 -0.70
CA ALA A 66 -6.30 0.64 -1.50
C ALA A 66 -5.37 -0.57 -1.29
N TYR A 67 -5.27 -1.08 -0.06
CA TYR A 67 -4.50 -2.27 0.29
C TYR A 67 -5.32 -3.57 0.32
N GLY A 68 -6.62 -3.50 0.00
CA GLY A 68 -7.52 -4.66 0.02
C GLY A 68 -7.81 -5.24 1.40
N LEU A 69 -7.61 -4.47 2.48
CA LEU A 69 -7.85 -4.86 3.87
C LEU A 69 -9.31 -4.67 4.33
N SER A 70 -10.16 -3.97 3.55
CA SER A 70 -11.61 -3.87 3.80
C SER A 70 -12.39 -4.75 2.81
N ALA A 71 -12.91 -5.87 3.33
CA ALA A 71 -13.90 -6.71 2.66
C ALA A 71 -15.16 -5.90 2.32
N GLY A 72 -15.47 -5.74 1.04
CA GLY A 72 -16.61 -4.96 0.57
C GLY A 72 -16.81 -5.02 -0.95
N ARG A 73 -17.23 -6.19 -1.45
CA ARG A 73 -17.98 -6.57 -2.67
C ARG A 73 -17.91 -5.78 -4.01
N LYS A 74 -17.28 -4.61 -4.14
CA LYS A 74 -17.21 -3.86 -5.43
C LYS A 74 -15.83 -3.34 -5.84
N ASP A 75 -14.90 -3.10 -4.91
CA ASP A 75 -13.63 -2.43 -5.22
C ASP A 75 -12.39 -3.34 -5.24
N VAL A 76 -12.52 -4.65 -4.96
CA VAL A 76 -11.40 -5.62 -5.06
C VAL A 76 -10.78 -5.64 -6.47
N PHE A 77 -11.57 -5.30 -7.50
CA PHE A 77 -11.17 -5.23 -8.91
C PHE A 77 -10.70 -3.82 -9.34
N HIS A 78 -10.91 -2.80 -8.49
CA HIS A 78 -10.46 -1.43 -8.67
C HIS A 78 -9.65 -1.00 -7.46
N SER A 79 -8.63 -1.77 -7.10
CA SER A 79 -7.67 -1.30 -6.11
C SER A 79 -6.88 -0.16 -6.75
N ARG A 80 -7.27 1.07 -6.40
CA ARG A 80 -6.53 2.29 -6.68
C ARG A 80 -5.55 2.48 -5.56
N THR A 81 -4.26 2.56 -5.88
CA THR A 81 -3.28 3.15 -4.98
C THR A 81 -2.96 4.56 -5.47
N ALA A 82 -3.39 5.58 -4.74
CA ALA A 82 -3.03 6.95 -5.04
C ALA A 82 -1.62 7.23 -4.47
N LEU A 83 -0.70 7.66 -5.34
CA LEU A 83 0.57 8.23 -4.88
C LEU A 83 0.30 9.43 -3.95
N GLY A 84 0.71 9.31 -2.69
CA GLY A 84 0.66 10.39 -1.70
C GLY A 84 -0.40 10.27 -0.59
N SER A 85 -1.16 9.17 -0.50
CA SER A 85 -2.10 8.92 0.61
C SER A 85 -1.70 7.70 1.44
N ILE A 86 -0.75 7.88 2.35
CA ILE A 86 -0.21 6.79 3.21
C ILE A 86 -0.43 7.02 4.71
N GLY A 87 -0.84 8.23 5.11
CA GLY A 87 -0.66 8.76 6.47
C GLY A 87 -1.00 7.84 7.64
N GLU A 88 -2.13 7.13 7.60
CA GLU A 88 -2.62 6.39 8.79
C GLU A 88 -2.20 4.91 8.85
N LEU A 89 -2.05 4.21 7.71
CA LEU A 89 -1.67 2.79 7.72
C LEU A 89 -0.29 2.57 8.33
N LYS A 90 0.65 3.46 7.98
CA LYS A 90 2.04 3.43 8.47
C LYS A 90 2.16 3.75 9.96
N GLY A 91 1.13 4.33 10.58
CA GLY A 91 1.06 4.55 12.03
C GLY A 91 0.40 3.40 12.81
N SER A 92 -0.31 2.47 12.16
CA SER A 92 -1.07 1.44 12.87
C SER A 92 -0.20 0.30 13.41
N GLY A 93 -0.29 0.07 14.72
CA GLY A 93 0.37 -1.03 15.42
C GLY A 93 -0.32 -2.39 15.31
N ARG A 94 -1.49 -2.47 14.66
CA ARG A 94 -2.30 -3.69 14.61
C ARG A 94 -1.59 -4.80 13.84
N ILE A 95 -1.53 -5.99 14.44
CA ILE A 95 -1.02 -7.21 13.80
C ILE A 95 -2.03 -7.65 12.73
N ALA A 96 -1.55 -7.73 11.49
CA ALA A 96 -2.34 -8.19 10.35
C ALA A 96 -2.22 -9.71 10.20
N LEU A 97 -1.01 -10.26 10.36
CA LEU A 97 -0.75 -11.68 10.31
C LEU A 97 0.53 -12.05 11.07
N ARG A 98 0.68 -13.33 11.39
CA ARG A 98 1.90 -13.90 11.99
C ARG A 98 2.48 -14.93 11.03
N VAL A 99 3.80 -15.00 10.96
CA VAL A 99 4.51 -15.93 10.09
C VAL A 99 5.52 -16.74 10.89
N LYS A 100 5.50 -18.06 10.75
CA LYS A 100 6.48 -18.96 11.35
C LYS A 100 7.10 -19.84 10.27
N ASN A 101 8.42 -19.96 10.28
CA ASN A 101 9.13 -20.94 9.47
C ASN A 101 9.48 -22.14 10.36
N PRO A 102 8.82 -23.31 10.20
CA PRO A 102 9.09 -24.50 11.01
C PRO A 102 10.52 -25.01 10.90
N ALA A 103 11.17 -24.83 9.74
CA ALA A 103 12.56 -25.21 9.53
C ALA A 103 13.56 -24.26 10.23
N GLY A 104 13.07 -23.17 10.83
CA GLY A 104 13.90 -22.11 11.39
C GLY A 104 14.39 -21.12 10.34
N GLY A 105 15.07 -20.06 10.79
CA GLY A 105 15.56 -18.99 9.91
C GLY A 105 14.52 -17.93 9.57
N ARG A 106 14.91 -16.98 8.71
CA ARG A 106 14.05 -15.88 8.28
C ARG A 106 13.08 -16.38 7.18
N PRO A 107 11.77 -16.14 7.29
CA PRO A 107 10.82 -16.41 6.22
C PRO A 107 11.06 -15.47 5.03
N PRO A 108 10.38 -15.68 3.88
CA PRO A 108 10.38 -14.71 2.78
C PRO A 108 10.10 -13.30 3.29
N SER A 109 10.89 -12.32 2.83
CA SER A 109 10.83 -10.94 3.31
C SER A 109 9.59 -10.19 2.82
N LEU A 110 8.95 -10.66 1.75
CA LEU A 110 7.80 -10.03 1.10
C LEU A 110 6.63 -11.02 0.99
N LEU A 111 5.44 -10.56 1.38
CA LEU A 111 4.17 -11.25 1.23
C LEU A 111 3.29 -10.44 0.29
N ARG A 112 3.06 -10.97 -0.90
CA ARG A 112 2.33 -10.33 -1.98
C ARG A 112 0.84 -10.39 -1.75
N ASN A 113 0.18 -9.23 -1.76
CA ASN A 113 -1.26 -9.14 -1.60
C ASN A 113 -1.94 -8.90 -2.95
N ALA A 114 -1.47 -7.92 -3.74
CA ALA A 114 -2.05 -7.59 -5.05
C ALA A 114 -1.02 -7.12 -6.08
N VAL A 115 -1.32 -7.34 -7.36
CA VAL A 115 -0.47 -7.01 -8.51
C VAL A 115 -1.25 -6.14 -9.51
N TYR A 116 -0.56 -5.17 -10.09
CA TYR A 116 -1.12 -4.12 -10.94
C TYR A 116 -0.29 -3.91 -12.19
N ASP A 117 -0.95 -3.75 -13.34
CA ASP A 117 -0.30 -3.61 -14.65
C ASP A 117 -0.65 -2.30 -15.36
N VAL A 118 -1.70 -1.58 -14.97
CA VAL A 118 -2.08 -0.30 -15.61
C VAL A 118 -1.88 0.88 -14.67
N TYR A 119 -1.17 1.92 -15.12
CA TYR A 119 -1.00 3.18 -14.39
C TYR A 119 -1.73 4.33 -15.09
N LYS A 120 -2.68 4.98 -14.41
CA LYS A 120 -3.53 6.05 -14.97
C LYS A 120 -3.85 7.11 -13.92
N GLY A 121 -3.55 8.38 -14.22
CA GLY A 121 -3.98 9.51 -13.39
C GLY A 121 -3.43 9.51 -11.96
N ARG A 122 -2.31 8.81 -11.71
CA ARG A 122 -1.67 8.50 -10.41
C ARG A 122 -2.17 7.27 -9.66
N ASP A 123 -3.10 6.54 -10.26
CA ASP A 123 -3.58 5.27 -9.73
C ASP A 123 -2.96 4.10 -10.49
N TRP A 124 -2.59 3.05 -9.76
CA TRP A 124 -2.42 1.72 -10.34
C TRP A 124 -3.75 0.98 -10.37
N LEU A 125 -3.97 0.19 -11.41
CA LEU A 125 -5.15 -0.65 -11.62
C LEU A 125 -4.68 -2.07 -11.94
N GLY A 126 -5.30 -3.06 -11.30
CA GLY A 126 -5.03 -4.48 -11.53
C GLY A 126 -5.91 -5.09 -12.61
N ALA A 127 -5.57 -6.30 -13.02
CA ALA A 127 -6.36 -7.04 -14.00
C ALA A 127 -7.76 -7.36 -13.46
N SER A 128 -8.75 -7.16 -14.33
CA SER A 128 -10.09 -7.72 -14.17
C SER A 128 -10.12 -9.18 -14.62
N GLY A 129 -11.10 -9.95 -14.13
CA GLY A 129 -11.23 -11.37 -14.43
C GLY A 129 -10.43 -12.23 -13.47
N PHE A 130 -11.17 -13.10 -12.79
CA PHE A 130 -10.65 -14.02 -11.78
C PHE A 130 -11.12 -15.42 -12.15
N VAL A 131 -10.22 -16.38 -12.04
CA VAL A 131 -10.50 -17.80 -12.24
C VAL A 131 -10.51 -18.48 -10.88
N GLU A 132 -11.51 -19.29 -10.62
CA GLU A 132 -11.59 -20.08 -9.40
C GLU A 132 -10.45 -21.11 -9.37
N LEU A 133 -9.82 -21.26 -8.21
CA LEU A 133 -8.72 -22.18 -8.00
C LEU A 133 -9.27 -23.57 -7.66
N ASP A 134 -8.61 -24.59 -8.19
CA ASP A 134 -8.90 -25.97 -7.82
C ASP A 134 -8.55 -26.21 -6.34
N GLY A 135 -9.32 -27.09 -5.71
CA GLY A 135 -9.10 -27.41 -4.30
C GLY A 135 -10.14 -28.35 -3.73
N ARG A 136 -10.04 -28.56 -2.42
CA ARG A 136 -11.05 -29.21 -1.59
C ARG A 136 -11.55 -28.18 -0.58
N PRO A 137 -12.55 -27.36 -0.94
CA PRO A 137 -12.99 -26.23 -0.10
C PRO A 137 -13.36 -26.67 1.33
N ALA A 138 -14.09 -27.79 1.46
CA ALA A 138 -14.48 -28.36 2.75
C ALA A 138 -13.30 -28.85 3.61
N ALA A 139 -12.17 -29.20 2.98
CA ALA A 139 -10.91 -29.56 3.66
C ALA A 139 -9.94 -28.37 3.77
N GLY A 140 -10.33 -27.19 3.29
CA GLY A 140 -9.52 -25.98 3.30
C GLY A 140 -8.19 -26.09 2.54
N THR A 141 -8.13 -26.94 1.51
CA THR A 141 -6.93 -27.16 0.70
C THR A 141 -7.10 -26.57 -0.69
N TRP A 142 -6.12 -25.81 -1.16
CA TRP A 142 -6.16 -25.10 -2.45
C TRP A 142 -4.85 -25.24 -3.20
N GLU A 143 -4.94 -25.49 -4.51
CA GLU A 143 -3.80 -25.64 -5.40
C GLU A 143 -3.62 -24.36 -6.23
N LEU A 144 -2.45 -23.74 -6.13
CA LEU A 144 -2.09 -22.52 -6.86
C LEU A 144 -1.12 -22.81 -8.03
N GLY A 145 -0.51 -24.00 -8.02
CA GLY A 145 0.41 -24.48 -9.03
C GLY A 145 1.21 -25.68 -8.52
N THR A 146 2.20 -26.11 -9.30
CA THR A 146 3.10 -27.20 -8.91
C THR A 146 4.16 -26.67 -7.93
N PRO A 147 4.35 -27.30 -6.76
CA PRO A 147 5.43 -26.94 -5.84
C PRO A 147 6.80 -27.09 -6.51
N ALA A 148 7.67 -26.10 -6.32
CA ALA A 148 9.06 -26.20 -6.74
C ALA A 148 9.79 -27.33 -5.98
N PRO A 149 10.86 -27.93 -6.55
CA PRO A 149 11.62 -28.99 -5.88
C PRO A 149 12.16 -28.60 -4.50
N ASP A 150 12.42 -27.31 -4.30
CA ASP A 150 12.92 -26.71 -3.06
C ASP A 150 11.80 -26.17 -2.16
N ALA A 151 10.54 -26.55 -2.40
CA ALA A 151 9.40 -26.02 -1.66
C ALA A 151 9.50 -26.31 -0.15
N ALA A 152 9.58 -25.22 0.61
CA ALA A 152 9.53 -25.18 2.06
C ALA A 152 8.09 -25.00 2.56
N THR A 153 7.91 -25.29 3.85
CA THR A 153 6.65 -25.06 4.56
C THR A 153 6.71 -23.75 5.33
N LEU A 154 5.65 -22.96 5.26
CA LEU A 154 5.47 -21.75 6.05
C LEU A 154 4.13 -21.83 6.79
N LEU A 155 4.11 -21.49 8.08
CA LEU A 155 2.87 -21.38 8.85
C LEU A 155 2.48 -19.91 8.94
N MET A 156 1.20 -19.62 8.74
CA MET A 156 0.69 -18.26 8.77
C MET A 156 -0.63 -18.15 9.52
N ASP A 157 -0.66 -17.32 10.57
CA ASP A 157 -1.90 -16.99 11.27
C ASP A 157 -2.48 -15.71 10.66
N LEU A 158 -3.60 -15.84 9.96
CA LEU A 158 -4.24 -14.76 9.22
C LEU A 158 -5.54 -14.33 9.90
N SER A 159 -5.78 -13.03 9.97
CA SER A 159 -7.09 -12.47 10.33
C SER A 159 -7.78 -11.89 9.09
N LEU A 160 -8.99 -12.37 8.81
CA LEU A 160 -9.88 -11.97 7.73
C LEU A 160 -11.20 -11.44 8.32
N PRO A 161 -11.26 -10.20 8.84
CA PRO A 161 -12.42 -9.71 9.61
C PRO A 161 -13.77 -9.85 8.88
N GLY A 162 -13.76 -9.76 7.55
CA GLY A 162 -14.94 -9.90 6.71
C GLY A 162 -15.04 -11.23 5.93
N GLY A 163 -14.11 -12.18 6.13
CA GLY A 163 -14.09 -13.45 5.41
C GLY A 163 -13.84 -13.35 3.90
N GLU A 164 -13.62 -12.15 3.37
CA GLU A 164 -13.38 -11.88 1.96
C GLU A 164 -12.17 -10.95 1.80
N GLY A 165 -11.34 -11.15 0.78
CA GLY A 165 -10.23 -10.25 0.46
C GLY A 165 -9.01 -10.93 -0.18
N PRO A 166 -8.01 -10.15 -0.64
CA PRO A 166 -6.74 -10.69 -1.10
C PRO A 166 -5.97 -11.37 0.04
N LEU A 167 -5.23 -12.42 -0.32
CA LEU A 167 -4.33 -13.13 0.59
C LEU A 167 -2.90 -12.62 0.40
N ALA A 168 -2.25 -12.27 1.50
CA ALA A 168 -0.83 -11.92 1.52
C ALA A 168 0.02 -13.20 1.51
N LEU A 169 0.52 -13.59 0.33
CA LEU A 169 1.22 -14.86 0.11
C LEU A 169 2.69 -14.63 -0.27
N PRO A 170 3.63 -15.46 0.21
CA PRO A 170 5.00 -15.41 -0.26
C PRO A 170 5.10 -15.80 -1.73
N ALA A 171 6.18 -15.37 -2.37
CA ALA A 171 6.47 -15.78 -3.73
C ALA A 171 6.62 -17.31 -3.85
N GLY A 172 6.23 -17.85 -5.00
CA GLY A 172 6.28 -19.30 -5.25
C GLY A 172 5.32 -20.14 -4.42
N THR A 173 4.28 -19.56 -3.79
CA THR A 173 3.23 -20.34 -3.11
C THR A 173 2.50 -21.23 -4.11
N ALA A 174 2.57 -22.54 -3.88
CA ALA A 174 1.99 -23.55 -4.74
C ALA A 174 0.76 -24.23 -4.12
N ARG A 175 0.70 -24.30 -2.78
CA ARG A 175 -0.41 -24.93 -2.05
C ARG A 175 -0.72 -24.17 -0.77
N ILE A 176 -2.01 -24.09 -0.44
CA ILE A 176 -2.54 -23.57 0.82
C ILE A 176 -3.35 -24.68 1.47
N GLU A 177 -3.12 -24.94 2.75
CA GLU A 177 -3.93 -25.82 3.60
C GLU A 177 -4.40 -25.06 4.84
N GLY A 178 -5.51 -25.48 5.44
CA GLY A 178 -6.05 -24.83 6.64
C GLY A 178 -6.96 -23.61 6.37
N LEU A 179 -7.39 -23.40 5.12
CA LEU A 179 -8.29 -22.30 4.74
C LEU A 179 -9.66 -22.79 4.28
N PRO A 180 -10.59 -23.17 5.19
CA PRO A 180 -11.94 -23.56 4.81
C PRO A 180 -12.73 -22.33 4.34
N ALA A 181 -12.83 -22.13 3.03
CA ALA A 181 -13.51 -20.99 2.42
C ALA A 181 -14.51 -21.44 1.35
N GLU A 182 -15.47 -20.59 1.00
CA GLU A 182 -16.43 -20.88 -0.07
C GLU A 182 -15.73 -20.98 -1.43
N SER A 183 -14.86 -20.02 -1.75
CA SER A 183 -14.04 -20.06 -2.95
C SER A 183 -12.71 -19.32 -2.76
N LEU A 184 -11.70 -19.77 -3.51
CA LEU A 184 -10.46 -19.05 -3.73
C LEU A 184 -10.34 -18.75 -5.22
N LYS A 185 -9.99 -17.51 -5.55
CA LYS A 185 -9.90 -17.06 -6.94
C LYS A 185 -8.56 -16.42 -7.21
N ARG A 186 -8.10 -16.51 -8.45
CA ARG A 186 -6.83 -15.94 -8.90
C ARG A 186 -7.02 -15.05 -10.11
N SER A 187 -6.43 -13.85 -10.08
CA SER A 187 -6.38 -12.97 -11.24
C SER A 187 -5.32 -13.41 -12.24
N ARG A 188 -5.40 -12.92 -13.48
CA ARG A 188 -4.35 -13.13 -14.49
C ARG A 188 -2.95 -12.69 -14.02
N LEU A 189 -2.86 -11.70 -13.12
CA LEU A 189 -1.57 -11.19 -12.60
C LEU A 189 -1.05 -11.98 -11.40
N GLY A 190 -1.84 -12.93 -10.88
CA GLY A 190 -1.45 -13.79 -9.75
C GLY A 190 -1.92 -13.30 -8.38
N THR A 191 -2.76 -12.26 -8.31
CA THR A 191 -3.47 -11.88 -7.07
C THR A 191 -4.41 -13.02 -6.68
N VAL A 192 -4.36 -13.48 -5.43
CA VAL A 192 -5.25 -14.52 -4.90
C VAL A 192 -6.22 -13.89 -3.91
N VAL A 193 -7.51 -14.16 -4.07
CA VAL A 193 -8.59 -13.62 -3.25
C VAL A 193 -9.38 -14.78 -2.66
N VAL A 194 -9.71 -14.67 -1.38
CA VAL A 194 -10.62 -15.57 -0.66
C VAL A 194 -12.02 -14.94 -0.62
N GLU A 195 -13.05 -15.78 -0.76
CA GLU A 195 -14.44 -15.43 -0.51
C GLU A 195 -15.05 -16.46 0.46
N GLY A 196 -15.80 -15.97 1.46
CA GLY A 196 -16.46 -16.83 2.45
C GLY A 196 -15.51 -17.63 3.36
N GLY A 197 -14.33 -17.08 3.69
CA GLY A 197 -13.37 -17.66 4.62
C GLY A 197 -13.69 -17.39 6.10
N PRO A 198 -13.01 -18.07 7.04
CA PRO A 198 -13.20 -17.85 8.47
C PRO A 198 -12.57 -16.52 8.89
N LYS A 199 -13.02 -15.96 10.03
CA LYS A 199 -12.46 -14.70 10.55
C LYS A 199 -10.97 -14.80 10.89
N ASN A 200 -10.52 -15.97 11.32
CA ASN A 200 -9.13 -16.27 11.57
C ASN A 200 -8.82 -17.66 10.96
N ALA A 201 -7.65 -17.82 10.37
CA ALA A 201 -7.19 -19.09 9.83
C ALA A 201 -5.71 -19.30 10.16
N GLU A 202 -5.36 -20.52 10.54
CA GLU A 202 -3.97 -20.98 10.59
C GLU A 202 -3.69 -21.73 9.28
N LEU A 203 -2.78 -21.19 8.49
CA LEU A 203 -2.49 -21.66 7.14
C LEU A 203 -1.17 -22.42 7.14
N VAL A 204 -1.14 -23.54 6.42
CA VAL A 204 0.09 -24.22 6.03
C VAL A 204 0.31 -23.95 4.55
N LEU A 205 1.39 -23.24 4.24
CA LEU A 205 1.75 -22.89 2.87
C LEU A 205 2.93 -23.75 2.41
N ARG A 206 2.83 -24.29 1.20
CA ARG A 206 3.99 -24.85 0.48
C ARG A 206 4.46 -23.81 -0.52
N HIS A 207 5.66 -23.27 -0.32
CA HIS A 207 6.24 -22.23 -1.16
C HIS A 207 7.71 -22.56 -1.47
N GLY A 208 8.19 -22.21 -2.66
CA GLY A 208 9.58 -22.48 -3.05
C GLY A 208 10.17 -21.34 -3.87
N SER A 209 11.35 -21.56 -4.43
CA SER A 209 11.91 -20.62 -5.39
C SER A 209 11.09 -20.65 -6.67
N GLY A 210 10.64 -19.48 -7.11
CA GLY A 210 9.94 -19.35 -8.38
C GLY A 210 8.93 -18.23 -8.39
N PRO A 211 8.43 -17.87 -9.59
CA PRO A 211 7.42 -16.84 -9.71
C PRO A 211 6.16 -17.28 -8.99
N SER A 212 5.48 -16.32 -8.37
CA SER A 212 4.20 -16.49 -7.68
C SER A 212 3.02 -16.72 -8.65
N GLY A 213 3.31 -17.35 -9.80
CA GLY A 213 2.60 -17.36 -11.07
C GLY A 213 1.94 -16.03 -11.47
N GLY A 214 1.01 -16.13 -12.40
CA GLY A 214 0.54 -15.01 -13.20
C GLY A 214 0.97 -15.18 -14.66
N ALA A 215 0.20 -14.63 -15.57
CA ALA A 215 0.39 -14.84 -16.99
C ALA A 215 1.66 -14.16 -17.51
N PRO A 216 2.17 -14.61 -18.67
CA PRO A 216 3.26 -13.95 -19.38
C PRO A 216 3.00 -12.45 -19.61
N PRO A 217 4.07 -11.66 -19.86
CA PRO A 217 3.95 -10.25 -20.18
C PRO A 217 2.91 -9.95 -21.25
N SER A 218 2.14 -8.88 -21.05
CA SER A 218 1.29 -8.27 -22.08
C SER A 218 1.80 -6.87 -22.43
N SER A 219 1.14 -6.22 -23.40
CA SER A 219 1.41 -4.81 -23.72
C SER A 219 1.15 -3.86 -22.54
N ALA A 220 0.27 -4.23 -21.60
CA ALA A 220 0.04 -3.44 -20.38
C ALA A 220 1.28 -3.40 -19.48
N ASP A 221 2.04 -4.51 -19.43
CA ASP A 221 3.27 -4.64 -18.65
C ASP A 221 4.43 -3.80 -19.21
N LEU A 222 4.26 -3.18 -20.39
CA LEU A 222 5.22 -2.28 -21.05
C LEU A 222 4.69 -0.84 -21.18
N ALA A 223 3.43 -0.60 -20.83
CA ALA A 223 2.77 0.67 -21.08
C ALA A 223 3.27 1.77 -20.13
N VAL A 224 3.70 2.89 -20.71
CA VAL A 224 4.06 4.14 -20.02
C VAL A 224 3.05 5.24 -20.41
N PRO A 225 2.47 5.98 -19.44
CA PRO A 225 1.52 7.05 -19.75
C PRO A 225 2.16 8.15 -20.59
N ALA A 226 1.42 8.65 -21.59
CA ALA A 226 1.90 9.66 -22.53
C ALA A 226 2.57 10.88 -21.86
N PRO A 227 2.02 11.48 -20.78
CA PRO A 227 2.64 12.64 -20.14
C PRO A 227 4.01 12.37 -19.50
N LEU A 228 4.34 11.10 -19.23
CA LEU A 228 5.59 10.71 -18.55
C LEU A 228 6.61 10.08 -19.48
N ARG A 229 6.25 9.75 -20.73
CA ARG A 229 7.12 8.98 -21.65
C ARG A 229 8.45 9.65 -21.90
N GLU A 230 8.44 10.96 -22.12
CA GLU A 230 9.66 11.71 -22.43
C GLU A 230 10.61 11.75 -21.22
N ALA A 231 10.10 12.19 -20.06
CA ALA A 231 10.90 12.29 -18.83
C ALA A 231 11.45 10.94 -18.39
N LEU A 232 10.62 9.89 -18.39
CA LEU A 232 11.05 8.54 -18.00
C LEU A 232 11.96 7.89 -19.04
N GLY A 233 11.73 8.14 -20.33
CA GLY A 233 12.61 7.67 -21.40
C GLY A 233 14.01 8.29 -21.30
N ALA A 234 14.08 9.61 -21.06
CA ALA A 234 15.35 10.31 -20.82
C ALA A 234 16.05 9.81 -19.56
N ALA A 235 15.30 9.55 -18.48
CA ALA A 235 15.85 9.00 -17.25
C ALA A 235 16.38 7.56 -17.44
N ALA A 236 15.62 6.69 -18.11
CA ALA A 236 16.04 5.33 -18.43
C ALA A 236 17.31 5.31 -19.30
N ALA A 237 17.39 6.20 -20.30
CA ALA A 237 18.56 6.34 -21.15
C ALA A 237 19.79 6.81 -20.36
N ARG A 238 19.64 7.79 -19.47
CA ARG A 238 20.72 8.29 -18.60
C ARG A 238 21.27 7.22 -17.67
N LEU A 239 20.38 6.35 -17.18
CA LEU A 239 20.73 5.21 -16.33
C LEU A 239 21.26 4.00 -17.13
N GLY A 240 21.25 4.08 -18.47
CA GLY A 240 21.72 2.99 -19.33
C GLY A 240 20.84 1.74 -19.29
N LEU A 241 19.56 1.87 -18.94
CA LEU A 241 18.63 0.74 -18.87
C LEU A 241 18.35 0.21 -20.29
N ARG A 242 18.44 -1.11 -20.47
CA ARG A 242 18.27 -1.77 -21.79
C ARG A 242 17.41 -3.02 -21.67
N ALA A 243 16.48 -3.19 -22.61
CA ALA A 243 15.57 -4.33 -22.68
C ALA A 243 16.29 -5.69 -22.71
N GLU A 244 17.44 -5.75 -23.38
CA GLU A 244 18.23 -6.97 -23.57
C GLU A 244 19.00 -7.38 -22.32
N LYS A 245 19.10 -6.49 -21.32
CA LYS A 245 19.86 -6.71 -20.09
C LYS A 245 19.03 -6.44 -18.83
N PRO A 246 17.90 -7.16 -18.59
CA PRO A 246 17.04 -6.88 -17.45
C PRO A 246 17.76 -6.94 -16.10
N ARG A 247 18.68 -7.91 -15.91
CA ARG A 247 19.45 -8.04 -14.66
C ARG A 247 20.37 -6.85 -14.41
N GLU A 248 21.03 -6.33 -15.44
CA GLU A 248 21.86 -5.12 -15.31
C GLU A 248 20.99 -3.89 -15.02
N ALA A 249 19.82 -3.80 -15.64
CA ALA A 249 18.87 -2.72 -15.38
C ALA A 249 18.32 -2.75 -13.94
N MET A 250 18.03 -3.94 -13.39
CA MET A 250 17.64 -4.11 -11.99
C MET A 250 18.74 -3.58 -11.05
N ALA A 251 19.98 -4.05 -11.22
CA ALA A 251 21.11 -3.63 -10.40
C ALA A 251 21.41 -2.12 -10.52
N ALA A 252 21.28 -1.55 -11.71
CA ALA A 252 21.45 -0.11 -11.94
C ALA A 252 20.39 0.71 -11.19
N LEU A 253 19.15 0.25 -11.16
CA LEU A 253 18.06 0.92 -10.41
C LEU A 253 18.24 0.79 -8.91
N GLU A 254 18.61 -0.39 -8.40
CA GLU A 254 18.94 -0.59 -6.98
C GLU A 254 20.04 0.39 -6.53
N GLY A 255 21.15 0.44 -7.27
CA GLY A 255 22.24 1.37 -6.96
C GLY A 255 21.84 2.85 -7.09
N TYR A 256 21.03 3.20 -8.09
CA TYR A 256 20.56 4.58 -8.29
C TYR A 256 19.70 5.07 -7.12
N PHE A 257 18.75 4.25 -6.67
CA PHE A 257 17.87 4.62 -5.55
C PHE A 257 18.60 4.58 -4.21
N ASP A 258 19.46 3.59 -3.97
CA ASP A 258 20.22 3.49 -2.73
C ASP A 258 21.20 4.66 -2.56
N SER A 259 21.87 5.10 -3.64
CA SER A 259 22.92 6.12 -3.54
C SER A 259 22.41 7.56 -3.53
N SER A 260 21.20 7.81 -4.06
CA SER A 260 20.76 9.17 -4.40
C SER A 260 19.42 9.57 -3.79
N PHE A 261 18.72 8.65 -3.11
CA PHE A 261 17.38 8.88 -2.60
C PHE A 261 17.27 8.56 -1.11
N ALA A 262 16.28 9.18 -0.46
CA ALA A 262 15.97 8.95 0.94
C ALA A 262 14.54 8.42 1.12
N TYR A 263 14.35 7.56 2.12
CA TYR A 263 13.02 7.15 2.54
C TYR A 263 12.42 8.22 3.47
N THR A 264 11.17 8.62 3.22
CA THR A 264 10.41 9.49 4.12
C THR A 264 8.90 9.28 3.98
N LEU A 265 8.20 9.34 5.12
CA LEU A 265 6.73 9.42 5.16
C LEU A 265 6.22 10.87 5.15
N GLU A 266 7.11 11.84 5.38
CA GLU A 266 6.80 13.27 5.34
C GLU A 266 7.10 13.85 3.96
N LEU A 267 6.08 13.89 3.11
CA LEU A 267 6.22 14.39 1.74
C LEU A 267 5.89 15.88 1.63
N LYS A 268 6.73 16.61 0.89
CA LYS A 268 6.40 17.95 0.42
C LYS A 268 5.57 17.84 -0.86
N PRO A 269 4.49 18.61 -1.02
CA PRO A 269 3.72 18.61 -2.26
C PRO A 269 4.59 19.04 -3.44
N ALA A 270 4.45 18.33 -4.56
CA ALA A 270 5.08 18.73 -5.81
C ALA A 270 4.55 20.12 -6.26
N PRO A 271 5.36 20.94 -6.96
CA PRO A 271 4.93 22.21 -7.51
C PRO A 271 3.75 22.02 -8.46
N ARG A 272 2.97 23.09 -8.59
CA ARG A 272 1.85 23.11 -9.53
C ARG A 272 2.36 22.84 -10.95
N GLY A 273 1.66 21.94 -11.65
CA GLY A 273 1.96 21.57 -13.03
C GLY A 273 3.09 20.54 -13.19
N VAL A 274 3.76 20.13 -12.10
CA VAL A 274 4.77 19.06 -12.14
C VAL A 274 4.14 17.75 -11.67
N ASP A 275 4.40 16.67 -12.39
CA ASP A 275 3.98 15.35 -11.91
C ASP A 275 4.82 14.94 -10.67
N PRO A 276 4.19 14.50 -9.57
CA PRO A 276 4.91 14.12 -8.35
C PRO A 276 5.98 13.05 -8.57
N LEU A 277 5.80 12.14 -9.53
CA LEU A 277 6.80 11.13 -9.84
C LEU A 277 8.03 11.72 -10.51
N VAL A 278 7.83 12.69 -11.41
CA VAL A 278 8.92 13.42 -12.07
C VAL A 278 9.67 14.27 -11.03
N ASP A 279 8.94 14.97 -10.16
CA ASP A 279 9.55 15.72 -9.07
C ASP A 279 10.38 14.84 -8.13
N PHE A 280 9.86 13.66 -7.80
CA PHE A 280 10.57 12.63 -7.04
C PHE A 280 11.88 12.21 -7.71
N LEU A 281 11.83 11.87 -9.00
CA LEU A 281 13.00 11.38 -9.74
C LEU A 281 14.08 12.45 -9.95
N GLU A 282 13.68 13.69 -10.17
CA GLU A 282 14.61 14.74 -10.63
C GLU A 282 15.05 15.68 -9.52
N ARG A 283 14.21 15.94 -8.51
CA ARG A 283 14.47 17.01 -7.54
C ARG A 283 14.33 16.60 -6.08
N THR A 284 13.16 16.11 -5.64
CA THR A 284 12.97 15.86 -4.20
C THR A 284 13.80 14.68 -3.72
N LYS A 285 13.91 13.64 -4.55
CA LYS A 285 14.67 12.41 -4.28
C LYS A 285 14.38 11.81 -2.89
N ALA A 286 13.17 12.03 -2.39
CA ALA A 286 12.74 11.53 -1.10
C ALA A 286 11.27 11.13 -1.19
N GLY A 287 10.98 9.90 -0.78
CA GLY A 287 9.68 9.27 -1.01
C GLY A 287 9.41 8.12 -0.06
N HIS A 288 8.18 7.61 -0.07
CA HIS A 288 7.85 6.33 0.56
C HIS A 288 7.81 5.21 -0.48
N CYS A 289 7.61 3.96 -0.06
CA CYS A 289 7.73 2.75 -0.89
C CYS A 289 6.99 2.84 -2.24
N GLN A 290 5.76 3.39 -2.26
CA GLN A 290 5.00 3.52 -3.51
C GLN A 290 5.66 4.43 -4.57
N TYR A 291 6.44 5.45 -4.18
CA TYR A 291 7.19 6.28 -5.13
C TYR A 291 8.31 5.48 -5.77
N PHE A 292 9.09 4.76 -4.95
CA PHE A 292 10.16 3.87 -5.43
C PHE A 292 9.62 2.78 -6.34
N ALA A 293 8.58 2.07 -5.92
CA ALA A 293 7.95 1.01 -6.70
C ALA A 293 7.32 1.54 -8.00
N THR A 294 6.66 2.71 -7.99
CA THR A 294 6.10 3.31 -9.20
C THR A 294 7.22 3.72 -10.15
N ALA A 295 8.24 4.43 -9.65
CA ALA A 295 9.36 4.91 -10.45
C ALA A 295 10.11 3.74 -11.09
N THR A 296 10.42 2.70 -10.31
CA THR A 296 11.10 1.49 -10.77
C THR A 296 10.30 0.78 -11.85
N THR A 297 9.01 0.55 -11.61
CA THR A 297 8.13 -0.08 -12.60
C THR A 297 8.11 0.71 -13.91
N LEU A 298 7.91 2.02 -13.86
CA LEU A 298 7.79 2.82 -15.07
C LEU A 298 9.14 3.06 -15.78
N LEU A 299 10.26 3.14 -15.06
CA LEU A 299 11.60 3.22 -15.67
C LEU A 299 11.96 1.93 -16.42
N LEU A 300 11.65 0.76 -15.85
CA LEU A 300 11.82 -0.52 -16.53
C LEU A 300 10.96 -0.60 -17.80
N ARG A 301 9.69 -0.20 -17.71
CA ARG A 301 8.78 -0.16 -18.87
C ARG A 301 9.27 0.79 -19.96
N SER A 302 9.77 1.97 -19.58
CA SER A 302 10.38 2.92 -20.50
C SER A 302 11.63 2.36 -21.20
N ALA A 303 12.32 1.40 -20.59
CA ALA A 303 13.44 0.68 -21.18
C ALA A 303 13.03 -0.57 -21.97
N GLY A 304 11.72 -0.85 -22.12
CA GLY A 304 11.22 -2.03 -22.81
C GLY A 304 11.24 -3.32 -21.98
N ILE A 305 11.44 -3.23 -20.67
CA ILE A 305 11.44 -4.38 -19.75
C ILE A 305 10.04 -4.51 -19.13
N PRO A 306 9.35 -5.65 -19.27
CA PRO A 306 8.04 -5.82 -18.67
C PRO A 306 8.12 -5.78 -17.15
N ALA A 307 7.29 -4.92 -16.55
CA ALA A 307 7.26 -4.74 -15.10
C ALA A 307 5.83 -4.50 -14.59
N ARG A 308 5.56 -4.91 -13.36
CA ARG A 308 4.27 -4.78 -12.65
C ARG A 308 4.49 -4.10 -11.31
N TYR A 309 3.53 -3.30 -10.89
CA TYR A 309 3.51 -2.73 -9.55
C TYR A 309 2.87 -3.72 -8.60
N VAL A 310 3.36 -3.81 -7.36
CA VAL A 310 2.93 -4.80 -6.38
C VAL A 310 2.71 -4.13 -5.03
N THR A 311 1.66 -4.55 -4.32
CA THR A 311 1.42 -4.20 -2.92
C THR A 311 1.33 -5.46 -2.07
N GLY A 312 1.73 -5.32 -0.81
CA GLY A 312 1.62 -6.38 0.17
C GLY A 312 2.23 -5.98 1.50
N PHE A 313 2.95 -6.89 2.12
CA PHE A 313 3.57 -6.69 3.42
C PHE A 313 5.02 -7.12 3.42
N ALA A 314 5.85 -6.39 4.17
CA ALA A 314 7.19 -6.83 4.50
C ALA A 314 7.22 -7.57 5.84
N VAL A 315 8.08 -8.58 5.93
CA VAL A 315 8.30 -9.39 7.13
C VAL A 315 9.57 -8.92 7.82
N LEU A 316 9.39 -8.00 8.79
CA LEU A 316 10.48 -7.25 9.43
C LEU A 316 10.64 -7.55 10.92
N GLU A 317 9.55 -7.78 11.64
CA GLU A 317 9.57 -7.81 13.10
C GLU A 317 9.55 -9.25 13.61
N PHE A 318 10.55 -9.64 14.42
CA PHE A 318 10.59 -10.95 15.05
C PHE A 318 10.23 -10.85 16.54
N SER A 319 9.16 -11.54 16.95
CA SER A 319 8.79 -11.70 18.35
C SER A 319 9.50 -12.90 18.95
N ARG A 320 10.42 -12.65 19.89
CA ARG A 320 11.10 -13.71 20.64
C ARG A 320 10.13 -14.49 21.55
N LEU A 321 9.10 -13.80 22.06
CA LEU A 321 8.09 -14.40 22.94
C LEU A 321 7.22 -15.41 22.17
N GLU A 322 6.70 -15.00 21.01
CA GLU A 322 5.83 -15.86 20.19
C GLU A 322 6.62 -16.80 19.26
N ARG A 323 7.95 -16.62 19.18
CA ARG A 323 8.84 -17.30 18.23
C ARG A 323 8.31 -17.21 16.79
N ALA A 324 7.79 -16.05 16.45
CA ALA A 324 7.10 -15.77 15.19
C ALA A 324 7.47 -14.40 14.65
N TRP A 325 7.34 -14.22 13.34
CA TRP A 325 7.46 -12.92 12.69
C TRP A 325 6.10 -12.24 12.69
N LEU A 326 6.05 -11.03 13.26
CA LEU A 326 4.86 -10.20 13.33
C LEU A 326 4.79 -9.31 12.10
N VAL A 327 3.68 -9.42 11.37
CA VAL A 327 3.41 -8.56 10.22
C VAL A 327 2.24 -7.66 10.58
N ARG A 328 2.51 -6.36 10.64
CA ARG A 328 1.56 -5.35 11.08
C ARG A 328 1.09 -4.52 9.91
N GLN A 329 0.00 -3.79 10.11
CA GLN A 329 -0.51 -2.87 9.10
C GLN A 329 0.55 -1.85 8.66
N ARG A 330 1.35 -1.31 9.60
CA ARG A 330 2.47 -0.43 9.24
C ARG A 330 3.53 -1.06 8.33
N HIS A 331 3.66 -2.39 8.33
CA HIS A 331 4.60 -3.09 7.44
C HIS A 331 4.07 -3.24 6.01
N ALA A 332 2.92 -2.65 5.66
CA ALA A 332 2.44 -2.70 4.29
C ALA A 332 3.43 -2.03 3.35
N HIS A 333 3.76 -2.70 2.25
CA HIS A 333 4.88 -2.32 1.41
C HIS A 333 4.47 -2.36 -0.06
N ALA A 334 5.23 -1.65 -0.88
CA ALA A 334 5.05 -1.66 -2.33
C ALA A 334 6.39 -1.87 -3.01
N TRP A 335 6.41 -2.70 -4.05
CA TRP A 335 7.62 -3.03 -4.82
C TRP A 335 7.25 -3.32 -6.28
N THR A 336 8.25 -3.69 -7.08
CA THR A 336 8.09 -3.99 -8.50
C THR A 336 8.26 -5.48 -8.75
N GLN A 337 7.45 -6.05 -9.64
CA GLN A 337 7.74 -7.33 -10.28
C GLN A 337 8.33 -7.08 -11.67
N VAL A 338 9.45 -7.70 -11.98
CA VAL A 338 10.14 -7.59 -13.27
C VAL A 338 10.18 -8.94 -13.97
N PHE A 339 9.92 -8.96 -15.28
CA PHE A 339 10.01 -10.19 -16.06
C PHE A 339 11.45 -10.38 -16.54
N VAL A 340 12.11 -11.42 -16.03
CA VAL A 340 13.52 -11.74 -16.31
C VAL A 340 13.68 -13.26 -16.41
N ASP A 341 14.45 -13.71 -17.40
CA ASP A 341 14.74 -15.13 -17.66
C ASP A 341 13.49 -16.03 -17.72
N GLY A 342 12.42 -15.51 -18.33
CA GLY A 342 11.16 -16.24 -18.50
C GLY A 342 10.25 -16.29 -17.28
N ALA A 343 10.60 -15.61 -16.18
CA ALA A 343 9.84 -15.60 -14.93
C ALA A 343 9.66 -14.19 -14.36
N TRP A 344 8.62 -14.02 -13.54
CA TRP A 344 8.43 -12.82 -12.73
C TRP A 344 9.29 -12.90 -11.47
N ALA A 345 10.12 -11.89 -11.23
CA ALA A 345 10.93 -11.74 -10.03
C ALA A 345 10.54 -10.47 -9.28
N ASP A 346 10.54 -10.52 -7.95
CA ASP A 346 10.35 -9.33 -7.12
C ASP A 346 11.63 -8.48 -7.11
N LEU A 347 11.47 -7.16 -7.21
CA LEU A 347 12.49 -6.13 -7.16
C LEU A 347 11.98 -5.01 -6.23
N ASP A 348 12.65 -4.84 -5.10
CA ASP A 348 12.39 -3.76 -4.16
C ASP A 348 13.57 -2.79 -4.14
N THR A 349 13.36 -1.61 -4.70
CA THR A 349 14.35 -0.53 -4.78
C THR A 349 14.19 0.49 -3.65
N THR A 350 13.36 0.19 -2.65
CA THR A 350 13.24 1.04 -1.46
C THR A 350 14.54 0.96 -0.66
N PRO A 351 15.22 2.09 -0.35
CA PRO A 351 16.53 2.08 0.32
C PRO A 351 16.49 1.35 1.65
N ALA A 352 17.52 0.53 1.97
CA ALA A 352 17.52 -0.38 3.11
C ALA A 352 17.22 0.26 4.47
N SER A 353 17.48 1.56 4.62
CA SER A 353 17.16 2.37 5.81
C SER A 353 15.66 2.50 6.11
N TRP A 354 14.78 2.10 5.18
CA TRP A 354 13.34 2.23 5.33
C TRP A 354 12.80 1.43 6.52
N ALA A 355 13.33 0.24 6.79
CA ALA A 355 12.89 -0.61 7.90
C ALA A 355 13.18 0.06 9.25
N ASP A 356 14.36 0.67 9.38
CA ASP A 356 14.75 1.43 10.58
C ASP A 356 13.90 2.70 10.74
N ALA A 357 13.63 3.40 9.63
CA ALA A 357 12.81 4.61 9.62
C ALA A 357 11.35 4.33 10.05
N GLU A 358 10.79 3.18 9.68
CA GLU A 358 9.45 2.76 10.13
C GLU A 358 9.45 2.24 11.57
N ALA A 359 10.49 1.52 11.98
CA ALA A 359 10.64 1.09 13.37
C ALA A 359 10.74 2.28 14.32
N ALA A 360 11.45 3.35 13.93
CA ALA A 360 11.57 4.58 14.71
C ALA A 360 10.23 5.31 14.93
N GLN A 361 9.22 5.07 14.09
CA GLN A 361 7.89 5.65 14.23
C GLN A 361 6.92 4.79 15.06
N ALA A 362 7.36 3.60 15.49
CA ALA A 362 6.54 2.75 16.35
C ALA A 362 6.36 3.38 17.74
N PRO A 363 5.14 3.35 18.34
CA PRO A 363 4.93 3.89 19.67
C PRO A 363 5.73 3.14 20.74
N PRO A 364 6.33 3.81 21.73
CA PRO A 364 7.16 3.15 22.74
C PRO A 364 6.38 2.20 23.67
N TRP A 365 5.07 2.35 23.78
CA TRP A 365 4.19 1.47 24.56
C TRP A 365 3.70 0.23 23.78
N GLN A 366 4.03 0.10 22.50
CA GLN A 366 3.55 -1.00 21.65
C GLN A 366 3.86 -2.40 22.24
N PRO A 367 5.05 -2.70 22.79
CA PRO A 367 5.35 -4.02 23.35
C PRO A 367 4.43 -4.41 24.51
N ALA A 368 3.97 -3.44 25.31
CA ALA A 368 3.07 -3.70 26.42
C ALA A 368 1.65 -4.02 25.96
N VAL A 369 1.19 -3.43 24.84
CA VAL A 369 -0.10 -3.74 24.22
C VAL A 369 -0.07 -5.15 23.61
N ASP A 370 1.04 -5.52 22.97
CA ASP A 370 1.20 -6.83 22.34
C ASP A 370 1.17 -7.98 23.37
N MET A 371 1.60 -7.74 24.61
CA MET A 371 1.48 -8.72 25.70
C MET A 371 0.03 -9.02 26.13
N ALA A 372 -0.89 -8.10 25.84
CA ALA A 372 -2.28 -8.17 26.29
C ALA A 372 -3.25 -8.68 25.19
N SER A 373 -2.76 -8.87 23.96
CA SER A 373 -3.51 -9.29 22.77
C SER A 373 -3.13 -10.70 22.33
#